data_AF-A0A109W5S0-F1
#
_entry.id   AF-A0A109W5S0-F1
#
_cell.length_a   1.000
_cell.length_b   1.000
_cell.length_c   1.000
_cell.angle_alpha   90.00
_cell.angle_beta   90.00
_cell.angle_gamma   90.00
#
_symmetry.space_group_name_H-M   'P 1'
#
loop_
_entity.id
_entity.type
_entity.pdbx_description
1 polymer ?
#
loop_
_entity_poly.entity_id
_entity_poly.type
_entity_poly.pdbx_seq_one_letter_code
_entity_poly.pdbx_strand_id
1 'polypeptide(L)'
;MVPAAGEFGREFLLSHYPNAEGWGTTLHILNPWATTVEVGIETADGRRLRTVFVPPRRLVEIETASLPVTGQTLHVRSDVSMAAHACYQASGGDWAMLPLSRPDQARTEILVPHLPDAPWWAGVILDNANAGACEVVLEYFGASGEMLRSERRVLDAYEPWVFTAARSPEKVYLKVRSSAPLGCGVLYGSDNLSAVAGYTP
;
A
#
# COMPACT_ATOMS: atom_id res chain seq x y z
N MET A 1 -7.93 2.34 14.08
CA MET A 1 -8.88 1.52 13.28
C MET A 1 -8.07 0.81 12.21
N VAL A 2 -7.97 -0.51 12.27
CA VAL A 2 -7.22 -1.31 11.30
C VAL A 2 -8.09 -1.46 10.05
N PRO A 3 -7.62 -1.12 8.84
CA PRO A 3 -8.43 -1.32 7.64
C PRO A 3 -8.73 -2.82 7.50
N ALA A 4 -10.02 -3.16 7.37
CA ALA A 4 -10.42 -4.50 6.99
C ALA A 4 -9.76 -4.86 5.66
N ALA A 5 -9.27 -6.10 5.51
CA ALA A 5 -8.84 -6.57 4.20
C ALA A 5 -9.98 -6.31 3.21
N GLY A 6 -9.68 -5.58 2.13
CA GLY A 6 -10.67 -5.25 1.12
C GLY A 6 -11.31 -6.49 0.51
N GLU A 7 -12.36 -6.27 -0.27
CA GLU A 7 -13.06 -7.27 -1.09
C GLU A 7 -12.10 -8.29 -1.75
N PHE A 8 -12.52 -9.57 -1.82
CA PHE A 8 -11.69 -10.64 -2.38
C PHE A 8 -11.28 -10.31 -3.83
N GLY A 9 -9.97 -10.36 -4.12
CA GLY A 9 -9.38 -10.08 -5.42
C GLY A 9 -8.52 -11.23 -5.91
N ARG A 10 -8.31 -11.36 -7.22
CA ARG A 10 -7.39 -12.35 -7.81
C ARG A 10 -5.96 -11.86 -7.92
N GLU A 11 -5.78 -10.55 -7.83
CA GLU A 11 -4.51 -9.88 -8.00
C GLU A 11 -4.40 -8.69 -7.05
N PHE A 12 -3.24 -8.55 -6.44
CA PHE A 12 -2.88 -7.46 -5.56
C PHE A 12 -1.46 -6.97 -5.85
N LEU A 13 -1.19 -5.71 -5.53
CA LEU A 13 0.12 -5.08 -5.68
C LEU A 13 0.80 -4.95 -4.31
N LEU A 14 2.05 -5.42 -4.21
CA LEU A 14 2.90 -5.29 -3.03
C LEU A 14 4.13 -4.46 -3.39
N SER A 15 4.16 -3.23 -2.90
CA SER A 15 5.09 -2.20 -3.39
C SER A 15 6.14 -1.77 -2.39
N HIS A 16 5.83 -1.93 -1.10
CA HIS A 16 6.74 -1.65 -0.01
C HIS A 16 7.11 -2.99 0.61
N TYR A 17 8.23 -3.56 0.17
CA TYR A 17 8.77 -4.82 0.66
C TYR A 17 10.29 -4.76 0.44
N PRO A 18 11.05 -5.53 1.23
CA PRO A 18 12.16 -4.98 2.02
C PRO A 18 13.04 -4.01 1.21
N ASN A 19 12.81 -2.71 1.41
CA ASN A 19 13.64 -1.65 0.84
C ASN A 19 13.79 -0.54 1.89
N ALA A 20 14.87 -0.66 2.66
CA ALA A 20 15.47 0.33 3.54
C ALA A 20 14.98 0.49 5.01
N GLU A 21 15.97 0.80 5.87
CA GLU A 21 15.87 1.55 7.14
C GLU A 21 15.01 1.00 8.28
N GLY A 22 15.12 -0.30 8.60
CA GLY A 22 14.62 -0.82 9.88
C GLY A 22 13.11 -1.07 9.94
N TRP A 23 12.44 -1.13 8.78
CA TRP A 23 11.06 -1.55 8.64
C TRP A 23 10.97 -2.98 8.11
N GLY A 24 10.27 -3.86 8.85
CA GLY A 24 9.87 -5.19 8.40
C GLY A 24 8.56 -5.12 7.62
N THR A 25 8.35 -6.05 6.68
CA THR A 25 7.05 -6.23 6.02
C THR A 25 6.70 -7.71 5.99
N THR A 26 5.47 -8.02 6.42
CA THR A 26 4.90 -9.37 6.36
C THR A 26 3.65 -9.33 5.49
N LEU A 27 3.65 -10.14 4.43
CA LEU A 27 2.50 -10.30 3.55
C LEU A 27 1.57 -11.37 4.14
N HIS A 28 0.31 -11.00 4.37
CA HIS A 28 -0.72 -11.88 4.91
C HIS A 28 -1.71 -12.23 3.80
N ILE A 29 -1.93 -13.53 3.57
CA ILE A 29 -2.84 -14.02 2.54
C ILE A 29 -3.87 -14.95 3.19
N LEU A 30 -5.13 -14.55 3.10
CA LEU A 30 -6.27 -15.31 3.59
C LEU A 30 -6.96 -16.03 2.43
N ASN A 31 -7.03 -17.35 2.55
CA ASN A 31 -7.89 -18.18 1.71
C ASN A 31 -9.26 -18.37 2.38
N PRO A 32 -10.34 -17.76 1.87
CA PRO A 32 -11.69 -17.93 2.42
C PRO A 32 -12.35 -19.24 2.00
N TRP A 33 -11.76 -19.99 1.07
CA TRP A 33 -12.40 -21.12 0.39
C TRP A 33 -12.20 -22.45 1.11
N ALA A 34 -12.96 -23.45 0.68
CA ALA A 34 -12.91 -24.83 1.20
C ALA A 34 -11.80 -25.69 0.56
N THR A 35 -11.10 -25.17 -0.45
CA THR A 35 -9.98 -25.83 -1.13
C THR A 35 -8.70 -25.05 -0.95
N THR A 36 -7.55 -25.71 -1.03
CA THR A 36 -6.24 -25.03 -1.04
C THR A 36 -6.18 -24.09 -2.25
N VAL A 37 -5.61 -22.90 -2.03
CA VAL A 37 -5.39 -21.90 -3.07
C VAL A 37 -3.90 -21.79 -3.35
N GLU A 38 -3.54 -21.89 -4.62
CA GLU A 38 -2.18 -21.57 -5.08
C GLU A 38 -2.09 -20.06 -5.33
N VAL A 39 -1.03 -19.45 -4.79
CA VAL A 39 -0.76 -18.02 -4.93
C VAL A 39 0.66 -17.82 -5.42
N GLY A 40 0.79 -17.08 -6.51
CA GLY A 40 2.05 -16.62 -7.06
C GLY A 40 2.44 -15.26 -6.52
N ILE A 41 3.69 -15.11 -6.09
CA ILE A 41 4.35 -13.82 -5.93
C ILE A 41 5.28 -13.64 -7.11
N GLU A 42 5.05 -12.61 -7.90
CA GLU A 42 5.69 -12.37 -9.20
C GLU A 42 6.28 -10.96 -9.24
N THR A 43 7.38 -10.80 -9.96
CA THR A 43 7.83 -9.47 -10.39
C THR A 43 6.85 -8.88 -11.40
N ALA A 44 6.93 -7.57 -11.60
CA ALA A 44 6.02 -6.87 -12.50
C ALA A 44 6.13 -7.30 -13.97
N ASP A 45 7.29 -7.80 -14.40
CA ASP A 45 7.50 -8.42 -15.71
C ASP A 45 6.96 -9.87 -15.81
N GLY A 46 6.32 -10.39 -14.76
CA GLY A 46 5.67 -11.69 -14.72
C GLY A 46 6.56 -12.86 -14.29
N ARG A 47 7.83 -12.63 -13.92
CA ARG A 47 8.68 -13.70 -13.40
C ARG A 47 8.24 -14.12 -11.99
N ARG A 48 7.90 -15.40 -11.83
CA ARG A 48 7.53 -15.99 -10.53
C ARG A 48 8.72 -16.03 -9.58
N LEU A 49 8.57 -15.40 -8.43
CA LEU A 49 9.55 -15.39 -7.32
C LEU A 49 9.27 -16.49 -6.31
N ARG A 50 7.98 -16.70 -5.98
CA ARG A 50 7.56 -17.68 -4.98
C ARG A 50 6.16 -18.18 -5.28
N THR A 51 5.93 -19.47 -5.06
CA THR A 51 4.59 -20.05 -5.00
C THR A 51 4.26 -20.40 -3.56
N VAL A 52 3.05 -20.06 -3.13
CA VAL A 52 2.53 -20.30 -1.79
C VAL A 52 1.22 -21.06 -1.91
N PHE A 53 1.07 -22.12 -1.13
CA PHE A 53 -0.18 -22.86 -1.02
C PHE A 53 -0.86 -22.47 0.28
N VAL A 54 -2.03 -21.82 0.17
CA VAL A 54 -2.81 -21.34 1.30
C VAL A 54 -3.89 -22.38 1.62
N PRO A 55 -3.85 -23.08 2.76
CA PRO A 55 -4.83 -24.11 3.07
C PRO A 55 -6.26 -23.55 3.18
N PRO A 56 -7.30 -24.40 3.09
CA PRO A 56 -8.69 -23.99 3.22
C PRO A 56 -8.96 -23.20 4.50
N ARG A 57 -9.62 -22.05 4.40
CA ARG A 57 -10.01 -21.20 5.56
C ARG A 57 -8.84 -20.85 6.48
N ARG A 58 -7.63 -20.74 5.92
CA ARG A 58 -6.41 -20.38 6.64
C ARG A 58 -5.80 -19.11 6.09
N LEU A 59 -5.08 -18.44 6.98
CA LEU A 59 -4.17 -17.36 6.67
C LEU A 59 -2.74 -17.92 6.66
N VAL A 60 -1.92 -17.45 5.73
CA VAL A 60 -0.47 -17.66 5.75
C VAL A 60 0.23 -16.32 5.79
N GLU A 61 1.37 -16.32 6.48
CA GLU A 61 2.24 -15.16 6.66
C GLU A 61 3.53 -15.39 5.89
N ILE A 62 3.95 -14.37 5.16
CA ILE A 62 5.13 -14.41 4.31
C ILE A 62 6.01 -13.23 4.69
N GLU A 63 7.09 -13.52 5.40
CA GLU A 63 8.15 -12.56 5.66
C GLU A 63 8.75 -12.09 4.34
N THR A 64 8.54 -10.83 3.96
CA THR A 64 8.99 -10.36 2.64
C THR A 64 10.51 -10.23 2.59
N ALA A 65 11.18 -10.18 3.74
CA ALA A 65 12.64 -10.33 3.86
C ALA A 65 13.17 -11.63 3.23
N SER A 66 12.32 -12.66 3.09
CA SER A 66 12.67 -13.90 2.39
C SER A 66 12.56 -13.82 0.86
N LEU A 67 12.05 -12.71 0.32
CA LEU A 67 11.89 -12.50 -1.12
C LEU A 67 13.07 -11.72 -1.70
N PRO A 68 13.46 -11.97 -2.96
CA PRO A 68 14.45 -11.14 -3.65
C PRO A 68 14.00 -9.67 -3.72
N VAL A 69 14.86 -8.76 -3.29
CA VAL A 69 14.65 -7.31 -3.46
C VAL A 69 14.77 -6.97 -4.94
N THR A 70 13.76 -6.30 -5.50
CA THR A 70 13.79 -5.88 -6.91
C THR A 70 13.68 -4.37 -7.10
N GLY A 71 13.30 -3.63 -6.05
CA GLY A 71 13.00 -2.19 -6.17
C GLY A 71 11.72 -1.86 -6.92
N GLN A 72 10.98 -2.87 -7.40
CA GLN A 72 9.75 -2.71 -8.18
C GLN A 72 8.55 -3.29 -7.46
N THR A 73 7.36 -2.85 -7.82
CA THR A 73 6.10 -3.42 -7.35
C THR A 73 6.01 -4.91 -7.68
N LEU A 74 5.61 -5.75 -6.72
CA LEU A 74 5.31 -7.16 -6.94
C LEU A 74 3.83 -7.39 -7.16
N HIS A 75 3.51 -8.44 -7.91
CA HIS A 75 2.16 -8.94 -8.10
C HIS A 75 1.93 -10.18 -7.23
N VAL A 76 0.84 -10.18 -6.47
CA VAL A 76 0.35 -11.33 -5.71
C VAL A 76 -0.90 -11.86 -6.41
N ARG A 77 -0.79 -13.00 -7.08
CA ARG A 77 -1.80 -13.51 -8.02
C ARG A 77 -2.31 -14.91 -7.68
N SER A 78 -3.58 -15.14 -7.96
CA SER A 78 -4.20 -16.47 -7.90
C SER A 78 -5.32 -16.58 -8.92
N ASP A 79 -5.62 -17.82 -9.34
CA ASP A 79 -6.73 -18.10 -10.26
C ASP A 79 -8.10 -17.92 -9.58
N VAL A 80 -8.13 -17.92 -8.24
CA VAL A 80 -9.33 -17.65 -7.44
C VAL A 80 -9.14 -16.40 -6.60
N SER A 81 -10.25 -15.78 -6.18
CA SER A 81 -10.15 -14.56 -5.38
C SER A 81 -9.70 -14.87 -3.95
N MET A 82 -8.89 -14.01 -3.36
CA MET A 82 -8.34 -14.13 -2.01
C MET A 82 -8.38 -12.76 -1.33
N ALA A 83 -8.14 -12.72 -0.02
CA ALA A 83 -7.94 -11.46 0.70
C ALA A 83 -6.47 -11.36 1.08
N ALA A 84 -5.86 -10.20 0.89
CA ALA A 84 -4.46 -9.99 1.22
C ALA A 84 -4.24 -8.59 1.81
N HIS A 85 -3.30 -8.49 2.75
CA HIS A 85 -2.83 -7.22 3.31
C HIS A 85 -1.34 -7.33 3.65
N ALA A 86 -0.68 -6.18 3.77
CA ALA A 86 0.67 -6.09 4.29
C ALA A 86 0.64 -5.51 5.71
N CYS A 87 1.44 -6.13 6.57
CA CYS A 87 1.78 -5.64 7.89
C CYS A 87 3.17 -5.02 7.81
N TYR A 88 3.33 -3.78 8.26
CA TYR A 88 4.57 -3.04 8.31
C TYR A 88 4.99 -2.88 9.75
N GLN A 89 6.21 -3.31 10.08
CA GLN A 89 6.74 -3.24 11.43
C GLN A 89 7.89 -2.24 11.49
N ALA A 90 7.81 -1.21 12.34
CA ALA A 90 8.96 -0.37 12.66
C ALA A 90 9.76 -0.95 13.84
N SER A 91 11.05 -0.61 13.95
CA SER A 91 11.89 -0.99 15.09
C SER A 91 11.26 -0.49 16.41
N GLY A 92 10.70 -1.40 17.21
CA GLY A 92 9.99 -1.06 18.46
C GLY A 92 8.70 -1.85 18.71
N GLY A 93 8.17 -2.57 17.70
CA GLY A 93 6.96 -3.40 17.85
C GLY A 93 5.68 -2.78 17.31
N ASP A 94 5.78 -1.66 16.60
CA ASP A 94 4.63 -0.96 16.03
C ASP A 94 4.23 -1.56 14.69
N TRP A 95 2.97 -1.97 14.58
CA TRP A 95 2.41 -2.58 13.39
C TRP A 95 1.43 -1.63 12.70
N ALA A 96 1.73 -1.27 11.47
CA ALA A 96 0.79 -0.65 10.56
C ALA A 96 0.27 -1.69 9.57
N MET A 97 -1.02 -1.65 9.25
CA MET A 97 -1.62 -2.52 8.23
C MET A 97 -2.15 -1.68 7.08
N LEU A 98 -1.81 -2.07 5.85
CA LEU A 98 -2.48 -1.58 4.65
C LEU A 98 -3.07 -2.75 3.86
N PRO A 99 -4.34 -2.65 3.39
CA PRO A 99 -4.80 -3.51 2.32
C PRO A 99 -3.89 -3.30 1.11
N LEU A 100 -3.58 -4.37 0.39
CA LEU A 100 -2.81 -4.23 -0.84
C LEU A 100 -3.66 -3.53 -1.91
N SER A 101 -3.03 -2.65 -2.70
CA SER A 101 -3.67 -2.04 -3.86
C SER A 101 -4.11 -3.11 -4.86
N ARG A 102 -5.24 -2.90 -5.54
CA ARG A 102 -5.69 -3.76 -6.64
C ARG A 102 -5.53 -3.07 -8.00
N PRO A 103 -5.03 -3.74 -9.05
CA PRO A 103 -4.87 -3.13 -10.37
C PRO A 103 -6.18 -2.65 -11.01
N ASP A 104 -7.29 -3.35 -10.78
CA ASP A 104 -8.63 -2.97 -11.27
C ASP A 104 -9.19 -1.70 -10.58
N GLN A 105 -8.60 -1.34 -9.44
CA GLN A 105 -8.90 -0.11 -8.72
C GLN A 105 -7.94 1.04 -9.06
N ALA A 106 -6.99 0.85 -9.98
CA ALA A 106 -6.08 1.90 -10.39
C ALA A 106 -6.83 3.07 -11.06
N ARG A 107 -6.41 4.30 -10.79
CA ARG A 107 -7.03 5.54 -11.31
C ARG A 107 -5.98 6.54 -11.74
N THR A 108 -6.32 7.42 -12.69
CA THR A 108 -5.49 8.57 -13.08
C THR A 108 -5.76 9.83 -12.25
N GLU A 109 -6.82 9.80 -11.45
CA GLU A 109 -7.14 10.83 -10.47
C GLU A 109 -7.54 10.15 -9.15
N ILE A 110 -6.84 10.48 -8.07
CA ILE A 110 -7.06 9.93 -6.73
C ILE A 110 -7.19 11.09 -5.75
N LEU A 111 -8.17 10.99 -4.84
CA LEU A 111 -8.33 11.93 -3.74
C LEU A 111 -8.02 11.21 -2.44
N VAL A 112 -7.10 11.76 -1.65
CA VAL A 112 -6.86 11.40 -0.26
C VAL A 112 -7.57 12.47 0.58
N PRO A 113 -8.81 12.21 1.03
CA PRO A 113 -9.73 13.25 1.50
C PRO A 113 -9.38 13.83 2.87
N HIS A 114 -8.40 13.24 3.56
CA HIS A 114 -7.95 13.71 4.86
C HIS A 114 -6.43 13.60 4.96
N LEU A 115 -5.79 14.73 5.23
CA LEU A 115 -4.41 14.83 5.71
C LEU A 115 -4.49 15.32 7.16
N PRO A 116 -3.92 14.59 8.13
CA PRO A 116 -4.08 14.95 9.53
C PRO A 116 -2.98 15.93 9.98
N ASP A 117 -3.29 16.60 11.08
CA ASP A 117 -2.37 17.48 11.79
C ASP A 117 -1.52 16.69 12.79
N ALA A 118 -0.38 17.26 13.18
CA ALA A 118 0.44 16.68 14.23
C ALA A 118 -0.39 16.48 15.53
N PRO A 119 -0.20 15.37 16.27
CA PRO A 119 0.87 14.37 16.14
C PRO A 119 0.59 13.24 15.12
N TRP A 120 -0.52 13.33 14.39
CA TRP A 120 -0.90 12.33 13.39
C TRP A 120 -0.20 12.61 12.06
N TRP A 121 -0.08 11.57 11.25
CA TRP A 121 0.51 11.63 9.92
C TRP A 121 -0.24 10.72 8.96
N ALA A 122 -0.15 11.03 7.67
CA ALA A 122 -0.65 10.18 6.58
C ALA A 122 0.52 9.70 5.72
N GLY A 123 0.71 8.39 5.66
CA GLY A 123 1.60 7.70 4.72
C GLY A 123 0.81 7.34 3.46
N VAL A 124 1.36 7.67 2.30
CA VAL A 124 0.75 7.39 1.00
C VAL A 124 1.70 6.51 0.20
N ILE A 125 1.14 5.50 -0.46
CA ILE A 125 1.83 4.65 -1.41
C ILE A 125 1.13 4.81 -2.75
N LEU A 126 1.89 5.13 -3.79
CA LEU A 126 1.43 5.16 -5.18
C LEU A 126 2.15 4.05 -5.96
N ASP A 127 1.38 3.23 -6.67
CA ASP A 127 1.87 2.04 -7.35
C ASP A 127 1.77 2.20 -8.86
N ASN A 128 2.90 2.40 -9.54
CA ASN A 128 2.94 2.38 -11.00
C ASN A 128 2.98 0.93 -11.52
N ALA A 129 1.85 0.24 -11.60
CA ALA A 129 1.80 -1.10 -12.18
C ALA A 129 1.87 -1.12 -13.73
N ASN A 130 2.15 0.01 -14.38
CA ASN A 130 2.22 0.10 -15.83
C ASN A 130 3.62 -0.27 -16.33
N ALA A 131 3.67 -0.86 -17.54
CA ALA A 131 4.91 -1.17 -18.25
C ALA A 131 5.68 0.06 -18.78
N GLY A 132 5.16 1.26 -18.54
CA GLY A 132 5.75 2.52 -18.96
C GLY A 132 5.86 3.50 -17.79
N ALA A 133 6.69 4.52 -17.99
CA ALA A 133 6.81 5.61 -17.04
C ALA A 133 5.48 6.38 -16.88
N CYS A 134 5.25 6.89 -15.68
CA CYS A 134 4.05 7.61 -15.31
C CYS A 134 4.42 8.96 -14.68
N GLU A 135 3.98 10.06 -15.28
CA GLU A 135 4.14 11.39 -14.70
C GLU A 135 3.05 11.60 -13.64
N VAL A 136 3.44 11.98 -12.43
CA VAL A 136 2.59 12.14 -11.26
C VAL A 136 2.65 13.57 -10.76
N VAL A 137 1.50 14.16 -10.50
CA VAL A 137 1.32 15.48 -9.91
C VAL A 137 0.57 15.32 -8.59
N LEU A 138 1.19 15.79 -7.51
CA LEU A 138 0.57 15.90 -6.19
C LEU A 138 0.14 17.34 -5.97
N GLU A 139 -1.14 17.56 -5.65
CA GLU A 139 -1.72 18.88 -5.37
C GLU A 139 -2.28 18.87 -3.95
N TYR A 140 -1.73 19.71 -3.07
CA TYR A 140 -2.13 19.80 -1.67
C TYR A 140 -3.06 20.99 -1.47
N PHE A 141 -4.17 20.76 -0.78
CA PHE A 141 -5.20 21.78 -0.60
C PHE A 141 -5.48 22.07 0.86
N GLY A 142 -5.73 23.35 1.16
CA GLY A 142 -6.09 23.84 2.48
C GLY A 142 -7.59 23.83 2.74
N ALA A 143 -7.97 24.23 3.96
CA ALA A 143 -9.36 24.17 4.42
C ALA A 143 -10.30 25.11 3.66
N SER A 144 -9.79 26.19 3.07
CA SER A 144 -10.58 27.06 2.19
C SER A 144 -10.62 26.60 0.73
N GLY A 145 -10.01 25.46 0.40
CA GLY A 145 -9.96 24.89 -0.95
C GLY A 145 -8.89 25.51 -1.86
N GLU A 146 -8.03 26.36 -1.31
CA GLU A 146 -6.85 26.89 -1.96
C GLU A 146 -5.78 25.81 -2.15
N MET A 147 -5.08 25.85 -3.28
CA MET A 147 -3.92 24.99 -3.50
C MET A 147 -2.73 25.58 -2.73
N LEU A 148 -2.25 24.85 -1.73
CA LEU A 148 -1.12 25.26 -0.88
C LEU A 148 0.21 25.02 -1.57
N ARG A 149 0.36 23.88 -2.24
CA ARG A 149 1.56 23.50 -2.99
C ARG A 149 1.27 22.40 -4.00
N SER A 150 2.16 22.27 -4.98
CA SER A 150 2.17 21.16 -5.93
C SER A 150 3.56 20.55 -6.06
N GLU A 151 3.64 19.24 -6.23
CA GLU A 151 4.87 18.50 -6.50
C GLU A 151 4.69 17.64 -7.74
N ARG A 152 5.79 17.39 -8.46
CA ARG A 152 5.80 16.50 -9.62
C ARG A 152 6.91 15.49 -9.50
N ARG A 153 6.63 14.28 -9.95
CA ARG A 153 7.60 13.19 -10.06
C ARG A 153 7.24 12.30 -11.24
N VAL A 154 8.26 11.81 -11.93
CA VAL A 154 8.09 10.69 -12.86
C VAL A 154 8.39 9.41 -12.10
N LEU A 155 7.47 8.45 -12.19
CA LEU A 155 7.71 7.07 -11.76
C LEU A 155 8.10 6.26 -12.98
N ASP A 156 9.23 5.58 -12.93
CA ASP A 156 9.62 4.60 -13.94
C ASP A 156 8.61 3.44 -13.99
N ALA A 157 8.69 2.62 -15.05
CA ALA A 157 7.87 1.43 -15.16
C ALA A 157 8.01 0.57 -13.89
N TYR A 158 6.88 0.19 -13.29
CA TYR A 158 6.83 -0.65 -12.09
C TYR A 158 7.41 -0.03 -10.81
N GLU A 159 7.79 1.25 -10.84
CA GLU A 159 8.31 1.97 -9.68
C GLU A 159 7.19 2.36 -8.71
N PRO A 160 7.29 1.99 -7.43
CA PRO A 160 6.40 2.53 -6.40
C PRO A 160 6.95 3.83 -5.81
N TRP A 161 6.06 4.67 -5.29
CA TRP A 161 6.43 5.84 -4.50
C TRP A 161 5.74 5.82 -3.14
N VAL A 162 6.54 5.63 -2.09
CA VAL A 162 6.13 5.72 -0.69
C VAL A 162 6.58 7.05 -0.11
N PHE A 163 5.68 7.79 0.53
CA PHE A 163 6.01 9.08 1.15
C PHE A 163 5.02 9.46 2.26
N THR A 164 5.45 10.37 3.14
CA THR A 164 4.58 11.00 4.14
C THR A 164 3.98 12.29 3.58
N ALA A 165 2.67 12.34 3.42
CA ALA A 165 1.99 13.47 2.78
C ALA A 165 1.80 14.69 3.73
N ALA A 166 1.68 14.47 5.04
CA ALA A 166 1.48 15.57 6.01
C ALA A 166 1.91 15.27 7.45
N ARG A 167 2.30 16.37 8.12
CA ARG A 167 2.30 16.66 9.57
C ARG A 167 2.04 18.18 9.74
N SER A 168 1.02 18.76 9.08
CA SER A 168 0.91 20.22 8.95
C SER A 168 -0.53 20.71 9.09
N PRO A 169 -0.79 21.72 9.98
CA PRO A 169 -2.13 22.16 10.40
C PRO A 169 -3.01 22.78 9.31
N GLU A 170 -2.44 23.06 8.14
CA GLU A 170 -3.14 23.78 7.07
C GLU A 170 -3.68 22.85 5.99
N LYS A 171 -3.28 21.57 5.96
CA LYS A 171 -3.54 20.67 4.83
C LYS A 171 -4.75 19.80 5.10
N VAL A 172 -5.76 19.88 4.23
CA VAL A 172 -7.00 19.11 4.39
C VAL A 172 -7.02 17.87 3.52
N TYR A 173 -6.63 17.98 2.25
CA TYR A 173 -6.62 16.83 1.34
C TYR A 173 -5.49 16.90 0.32
N LEU A 174 -5.16 15.74 -0.24
CA LEU A 174 -4.23 15.57 -1.35
C LEU A 174 -5.02 15.09 -2.57
N LYS A 175 -4.82 15.76 -3.71
CA LYS A 175 -5.22 15.26 -5.01
C LYS A 175 -3.99 14.75 -5.75
N VAL A 176 -4.09 13.55 -6.29
CA VAL A 176 -3.07 12.94 -7.15
C VAL A 176 -3.63 12.89 -8.55
N ARG A 177 -2.86 13.39 -9.52
CA ARG A 177 -3.13 13.24 -10.95
C ARG A 177 -1.97 12.51 -11.60
N SER A 178 -2.25 11.64 -12.54
CA SER A 178 -1.20 10.88 -13.22
C SER A 178 -1.49 10.66 -14.70
N SER A 179 -0.43 10.50 -15.48
CA SER A 179 -0.53 10.25 -16.93
C SER A 179 -0.97 8.82 -17.26
N ALA A 180 -0.90 7.89 -16.30
CA ALA A 180 -1.39 6.51 -16.39
C ALA A 180 -2.03 6.07 -15.06
N PRO A 181 -2.92 5.06 -15.04
CA PRO A 181 -3.58 4.61 -13.81
C PRO A 181 -2.58 4.14 -12.75
N LEU A 182 -2.74 4.62 -11.51
CA LEU A 182 -1.93 4.21 -10.36
C LEU A 182 -2.79 3.48 -9.34
N GLY A 183 -2.22 2.45 -8.69
CA GLY A 183 -2.73 1.96 -7.41
C GLY A 183 -2.42 2.97 -6.30
N CYS A 184 -3.23 2.99 -5.24
CA CYS A 184 -3.01 3.87 -4.10
C CYS A 184 -3.43 3.23 -2.79
N GLY A 185 -2.53 3.28 -1.81
CA GLY A 185 -2.79 2.94 -0.41
C GLY A 185 -2.55 4.15 0.49
N VAL A 186 -3.38 4.32 1.52
CA VAL A 186 -3.20 5.36 2.53
C VAL A 186 -3.25 4.74 3.92
N LEU A 187 -2.29 5.12 4.75
CA LEU A 187 -2.19 4.76 6.15
C LEU A 187 -2.20 6.03 7.00
N TYR A 188 -2.90 5.96 8.13
CA TYR A 188 -2.86 7.00 9.14
C TYR A 188 -2.16 6.45 10.38
N GLY A 189 -1.21 7.21 10.91
CA GLY A 189 -0.46 6.86 12.10
C GLY A 189 -0.31 8.04 13.04
N SER A 190 0.13 7.77 14.26
CA SER A 190 0.44 8.76 15.28
C SER A 190 1.73 8.35 15.99
N ASP A 191 2.52 9.33 16.41
CA ASP A 191 3.66 9.09 17.30
C ASP A 191 3.19 8.62 18.71
N ASN A 192 1.89 8.73 19.01
CA ASN A 192 1.24 8.14 20.19
C ASN A 192 0.36 6.94 19.80
N LEU A 193 0.88 5.73 20.00
CA LEU A 193 0.23 4.48 19.65
C LEU A 193 -1.06 4.20 20.45
N SER A 194 -1.18 4.73 21.67
CA SER A 194 -2.43 4.61 22.45
C SER A 194 -3.62 5.22 21.71
N ALA A 195 -3.37 6.21 20.85
CA ALA A 195 -4.39 6.87 20.05
C ALA A 195 -4.85 6.01 18.84
N VAL A 196 -4.00 5.13 18.30
CA VAL A 196 -4.27 4.33 17.08
C VAL A 196 -5.27 3.19 17.33
N ALA A 197 -5.22 2.61 18.54
CA ALA A 197 -6.04 1.47 18.93
C ALA A 197 -7.46 1.85 19.42
N GLY A 198 -7.79 3.14 19.52
CA GLY A 198 -9.00 3.57 20.24
C GLY A 198 -9.00 3.15 21.70
N TYR A 199 -7.83 2.85 22.26
CA TYR A 199 -7.69 2.42 23.64
C TYR A 199 -7.75 3.65 24.53
N THR A 200 -8.94 3.89 25.08
CA THR A 200 -9.08 4.77 26.22
C THR A 200 -9.06 3.86 27.45
N PRO A 201 -8.19 4.07 28.45
CA PRO A 201 -8.29 3.32 29.71
C PRO A 201 -9.65 3.51 30.38
#